data_AF-S2JLY8-F1
#
_entry.id   AF-S2JLY8-F1
#
_cell.length_a   1.000
_cell.length_b   1.000
_cell.length_c   1.000
_cell.angle_alpha   90.00
_cell.angle_beta   90.00
_cell.angle_gamma   90.00
#
_symmetry.space_group_name_H-M   'P 1'
#
loop_
_entity.id
_entity.type
_entity.pdbx_description
1 polymer ?
#
loop_
_entity_poly.entity_id
_entity_poly.type
_entity_poly.pdbx_seq_one_letter_code
_entity_poly.pdbx_strand_id
1 'polypeptide(L)'
;MFCQPPSIDDKDGTDYPSIWWDLWQIMYYLPLSVGVFFMDVYKHLIKQPKRPTWDALTAVTVALLHAIRSSLRCASLAFWRRLLVLPKFLHQDESKYVACPFLVSQLNLPGILEECDLTEDGTRIIEAQWNLPPPPATQSQKQLKAAQEKVILYLHGGGYCFKDWFCYLSYTERLSRYINRSVFSINYRLAPETKFPGALYDAVQAYFHLIYEYGIKPHNITVIGDSAGGGLAMSLLIYLRDHQYPLPETSVLLSPWVDLTYGHPSWVEAEIFDYLPCRPDMSAIMNPARFYLGTDTYHGLNRHPYASPLFAEHFDHLPPILIQSGGCETMKDEVRSFAARFEDCHSTIFKHEEYEDMVHDFQAFDFDQSHSALLSVQKWILHDIQDPHQRLEIPSSSSSTSSS
;
A
#
# COMPACT_ATOMS: atom_id res chain seq x y z
N MET A 1 -0.18 -15.50 32.87
CA MET A 1 -1.40 -16.33 32.89
C MET A 1 -1.98 -16.21 31.50
N PHE A 2 -1.68 -17.19 30.66
CA PHE A 2 -1.92 -17.13 29.22
C PHE A 2 -3.42 -17.21 28.95
N CYS A 3 -3.98 -16.20 28.28
CA CYS A 3 -5.29 -16.32 27.66
C CYS A 3 -5.17 -17.33 26.51
N GLN A 4 -5.45 -18.60 26.77
CA GLN A 4 -5.94 -19.44 25.70
C GLN A 4 -7.38 -19.00 25.40
N PRO A 5 -7.73 -18.74 24.14
CA PRO A 5 -9.12 -18.58 23.76
C PRO A 5 -9.87 -19.89 24.08
N PRO A 6 -11.19 -19.83 24.36
CA PRO A 6 -11.99 -21.05 24.42
C PRO A 6 -11.82 -21.82 23.12
N SER A 7 -11.70 -23.15 23.19
CA SER A 7 -11.57 -24.02 22.03
C SER A 7 -12.78 -23.81 21.11
N ILE A 8 -12.57 -23.15 19.99
CA ILE A 8 -13.52 -23.11 18.88
C ILE A 8 -13.21 -24.39 18.10
N ASP A 9 -14.13 -25.35 18.12
CA ASP A 9 -14.05 -26.53 17.28
C ASP A 9 -14.12 -26.09 15.80
N ASP A 10 -12.95 -26.00 15.16
CA ASP A 10 -12.75 -25.68 13.75
C ASP A 10 -13.27 -26.82 12.85
N LYS A 11 -14.58 -26.82 12.58
CA LYS A 11 -15.12 -27.66 11.50
C LYS A 11 -15.70 -26.89 10.32
N ASP A 12 -16.17 -25.66 10.51
CA ASP A 12 -16.97 -24.99 9.45
C ASP A 12 -16.58 -23.53 9.13
N GLY A 13 -15.44 -23.01 9.61
CA GLY A 13 -14.85 -21.75 9.11
C GLY A 13 -15.74 -20.50 9.12
N THR A 14 -16.83 -20.49 9.89
CA THR A 14 -17.90 -19.47 9.78
C THR A 14 -18.27 -18.76 11.08
N ASP A 15 -17.68 -19.11 12.22
CA ASP A 15 -17.92 -18.39 13.47
C ASP A 15 -17.01 -17.16 13.58
N TYR A 16 -17.39 -16.09 12.87
CA TYR A 16 -16.91 -14.75 13.20
C TYR A 16 -17.32 -14.40 14.63
N PRO A 17 -16.43 -13.82 15.45
CA PRO A 17 -16.84 -13.33 16.75
C PRO A 17 -18.01 -12.36 16.62
N SER A 18 -19.08 -12.59 17.38
CA SER A 18 -20.27 -11.74 17.31
C SER A 18 -19.91 -10.27 17.55
N ILE A 19 -20.70 -9.33 17.02
CA ILE A 19 -20.52 -7.89 17.27
C ILE A 19 -20.41 -7.56 18.78
N TRP A 20 -21.04 -8.37 19.64
CA TRP A 20 -20.97 -8.26 21.09
C TRP A 20 -19.60 -8.62 21.66
N TRP A 21 -18.90 -9.58 21.05
CA TRP A 21 -17.52 -9.90 21.41
C TRP A 21 -16.58 -8.76 21.06
N ASP A 22 -16.70 -8.19 19.86
CA ASP A 22 -15.91 -7.04 19.43
C ASP A 22 -16.16 -5.82 20.32
N LEU A 23 -17.43 -5.52 20.65
CA LEU A 23 -17.80 -4.45 21.59
C LEU A 23 -17.25 -4.71 23.00
N TRP A 24 -17.28 -5.95 23.48
CA TRP A 24 -16.68 -6.32 24.75
C TRP A 24 -15.17 -6.10 24.74
N GLN A 25 -14.47 -6.50 23.66
CA GLN A 25 -13.04 -6.24 23.52
C GLN A 25 -12.73 -4.74 23.54
N ILE A 26 -13.51 -3.92 22.82
CA ILE A 26 -13.36 -2.46 22.90
C ILE A 26 -13.52 -2.01 24.34
N MET A 27 -14.63 -2.33 25.01
CA MET A 27 -14.85 -1.85 26.39
C MET A 27 -13.79 -2.34 27.38
N TYR A 28 -13.28 -3.56 27.21
CA TYR A 28 -12.29 -4.17 28.10
C TYR A 28 -10.87 -3.63 27.86
N TYR A 29 -10.45 -3.53 26.60
CA TYR A 29 -9.08 -3.15 26.25
C TYR A 29 -8.90 -1.64 26.05
N LEU A 30 -9.97 -0.88 25.76
CA LEU A 30 -9.89 0.57 25.57
C LEU A 30 -9.20 1.30 26.74
N PRO A 31 -9.52 1.02 28.03
CA PRO A 31 -8.83 1.64 29.16
C PRO A 31 -7.33 1.31 29.20
N LEU A 32 -6.94 0.09 28.83
CA LEU A 32 -5.53 -0.33 28.77
C LEU A 32 -4.78 0.43 27.66
N SER A 33 -5.38 0.56 26.47
CA SER A 33 -4.80 1.34 25.36
C SER A 33 -4.73 2.83 25.64
N VAL A 34 -5.69 3.39 26.36
CA VAL A 34 -5.62 4.79 26.84
C VAL A 34 -4.38 4.98 27.73
N GLY A 35 -4.11 4.03 28.63
CA GLY A 35 -2.89 4.03 29.46
C GLY A 35 -1.60 3.95 28.64
N VAL A 36 -1.53 3.07 27.64
CA VAL A 36 -0.37 2.94 26.73
C VAL A 36 -0.16 4.23 25.93
N PHE A 37 -1.23 4.79 25.36
CA PHE A 37 -1.21 6.05 24.63
C PHE A 37 -0.67 7.20 25.49
N PHE A 38 -1.25 7.42 26.68
CA PHE A 38 -0.80 8.48 27.58
C PHE A 38 0.65 8.28 28.03
N MET A 39 1.09 7.04 28.25
CA MET A 39 2.48 6.76 28.61
C MET A 39 3.44 7.05 27.45
N ASP A 40 3.09 6.74 26.21
CA ASP A 40 3.94 7.03 25.05
C ASP A 40 3.98 8.53 24.73
N VAL A 41 2.84 9.23 24.85
CA VAL A 41 2.79 10.70 24.76
C VAL A 41 3.59 11.36 25.89
N TYR A 42 3.44 10.89 27.14
CA TYR A 42 4.18 11.38 28.29
C TYR A 42 5.70 11.20 28.11
N LYS A 43 6.14 10.03 27.65
CA LYS A 43 7.55 9.76 27.34
C LYS A 43 8.07 10.71 26.26
N HIS A 44 7.30 10.93 25.19
CA HIS A 44 7.66 11.86 24.12
C HIS A 44 7.82 13.29 24.65
N LEU A 45 6.88 13.77 25.47
CA LEU A 45 6.88 15.14 26.01
C LEU A 45 7.99 15.42 27.04
N ILE A 46 8.46 14.40 27.78
CA ILE A 46 9.38 14.60 28.93
C ILE A 46 10.81 14.09 28.67
N LYS A 47 10.99 13.05 27.85
CA LYS A 47 12.30 12.40 27.65
C LYS A 47 12.96 12.70 26.30
N GLN A 48 12.33 13.50 25.43
CA GLN A 48 12.62 13.71 23.99
C GLN A 48 11.84 12.75 23.08
N PRO A 49 11.57 13.13 21.81
CA PRO A 49 10.89 12.27 20.86
C PRO A 49 11.65 10.96 20.64
N LYS A 50 10.92 9.86 20.35
CA LYS A 50 11.54 8.56 19.99
C LYS A 50 12.47 8.69 18.77
N ARG A 51 12.22 9.68 17.91
CA ARG A 51 13.00 10.01 16.72
C ARG A 51 13.20 11.51 16.56
N PRO A 52 14.40 11.98 16.13
CA PRO A 52 14.72 13.40 16.03
C PRO A 52 13.73 14.22 15.20
N THR A 53 13.20 13.69 14.10
CA THR A 53 12.31 14.46 13.21
C THR A 53 10.82 14.34 13.56
N TRP A 54 10.46 13.68 14.67
CA TRP A 54 9.05 13.56 15.07
C TRP A 54 8.60 14.80 15.80
N ASP A 55 7.77 15.59 15.13
CA ASP A 55 7.00 16.63 15.77
C ASP A 55 5.88 16.04 16.67
N ALA A 56 5.16 16.92 17.37
CA ALA A 56 4.11 16.49 18.28
C ALA A 56 2.98 15.74 17.56
N LEU A 57 2.62 16.17 16.34
CA LEU A 57 1.56 15.53 15.56
C LEU A 57 1.95 14.10 15.16
N THR A 58 3.16 13.91 14.64
CA THR A 58 3.69 12.61 14.25
C THR A 58 3.72 11.67 15.45
N ALA A 59 4.29 12.11 16.57
CA ALA A 59 4.43 11.26 17.74
C ALA A 59 3.09 10.88 18.37
N VAL A 60 2.14 11.81 18.44
CA VAL A 60 0.78 11.51 18.93
C VAL A 60 0.07 10.55 18.00
N THR A 61 0.18 10.75 16.68
CA THR A 61 -0.40 9.85 15.67
C THR A 61 0.14 8.44 15.79
N VAL A 62 1.46 8.29 15.83
CA VAL A 62 2.10 6.97 15.95
C VAL A 62 1.76 6.31 17.29
N ALA A 63 1.78 7.07 18.40
CA ALA A 63 1.39 6.56 19.71
C ALA A 63 -0.07 6.08 19.74
N LEU A 64 -0.98 6.79 19.07
CA LEU A 64 -2.38 6.39 18.93
C LEU A 64 -2.51 5.09 18.15
N LEU A 65 -1.84 4.96 17.00
CA LEU A 65 -1.87 3.74 16.20
C LEU A 65 -1.26 2.53 16.95
N HIS A 66 -0.17 2.76 17.70
CA HIS A 66 0.42 1.74 18.58
C HIS A 66 -0.55 1.29 19.67
N ALA A 67 -1.29 2.24 20.26
CA ALA A 67 -2.28 1.93 21.28
C ALA A 67 -3.44 1.13 20.69
N ILE A 68 -3.96 1.52 19.52
CA ILE A 68 -5.04 0.82 18.80
C ILE A 68 -4.62 -0.62 18.49
N ARG A 69 -3.45 -0.82 17.88
CA ARG A 69 -2.81 -2.14 17.66
C ARG A 69 -2.66 -2.92 18.97
N SER A 70 -2.19 -2.22 20.01
CA SER A 70 -2.11 -2.58 21.43
C SER A 70 -3.29 -3.41 21.93
N SER A 71 -4.45 -2.78 21.84
CA SER A 71 -5.71 -3.22 22.45
C SER A 71 -6.54 -4.13 21.56
N LEU A 72 -6.27 -4.18 20.26
CA LEU A 72 -7.07 -4.92 19.29
C LEU A 72 -6.36 -6.17 18.73
N ARG A 73 -5.39 -6.71 19.49
CA ARG A 73 -4.61 -7.90 19.08
C ARG A 73 -5.47 -9.13 18.76
N CYS A 74 -6.63 -9.25 19.40
CA CYS A 74 -7.56 -10.37 19.22
C CYS A 74 -8.82 -9.98 18.42
N ALA A 75 -8.83 -8.81 17.79
CA ALA A 75 -9.98 -8.36 17.03
C ALA A 75 -10.08 -9.11 15.69
N SER A 76 -11.32 -9.40 15.29
CA SER A 76 -11.59 -10.15 14.06
C SER A 76 -11.26 -9.34 12.79
N LEU A 77 -11.10 -10.00 11.65
CA LEU A 77 -10.95 -9.33 10.36
C LEU A 77 -12.16 -8.43 10.05
N ALA A 78 -13.36 -8.94 10.31
CA ALA A 78 -14.60 -8.20 10.13
C ALA A 78 -14.63 -6.92 10.98
N PHE A 79 -14.14 -6.99 12.22
CA PHE A 79 -14.00 -5.82 13.08
C PHE A 79 -13.05 -4.77 12.47
N TRP A 80 -11.86 -5.19 12.07
CA TRP A 80 -10.88 -4.28 11.48
C TRP A 80 -11.40 -3.60 10.22
N ARG A 81 -12.07 -4.35 9.33
CA ARG A 81 -12.71 -3.77 8.14
C ARG A 81 -13.73 -2.69 8.52
N ARG A 82 -14.60 -2.94 9.50
CA ARG A 82 -15.58 -1.95 9.98
C ARG A 82 -14.93 -0.71 10.60
N LEU A 83 -13.88 -0.92 11.40
CA LEU A 83 -13.15 0.17 12.05
C LEU A 83 -12.45 1.08 11.03
N LEU A 84 -11.78 0.48 10.04
CA LEU A 84 -11.00 1.21 9.03
C LEU A 84 -11.86 1.98 8.04
N VAL A 85 -13.11 1.56 7.81
CA VAL A 85 -14.08 2.32 7.00
C VAL A 85 -14.93 3.28 7.82
N LEU A 86 -14.78 3.33 9.15
CA LEU A 86 -15.57 4.24 10.01
C LEU A 86 -15.51 5.71 9.57
N PRO A 87 -14.36 6.26 9.12
CA PRO A 87 -14.30 7.62 8.59
C PRO A 87 -15.29 7.89 7.43
N LYS A 88 -15.66 6.86 6.66
CA LYS A 88 -16.68 6.93 5.59
C LYS A 88 -18.04 7.40 6.07
N PHE A 89 -18.41 7.04 7.29
CA PHE A 89 -19.69 7.41 7.86
C PHE A 89 -19.65 8.76 8.58
N LEU A 90 -18.46 9.32 8.83
CA LEU A 90 -18.27 10.58 9.53
C LEU A 90 -18.07 11.76 8.58
N HIS A 91 -17.42 11.54 7.43
CA HIS A 91 -17.17 12.56 6.42
C HIS A 91 -17.36 11.98 5.01
N GLN A 92 -18.49 12.31 4.39
CA GLN A 92 -18.80 11.92 3.02
C GLN A 92 -18.97 13.20 2.19
N ASP A 93 -17.90 13.60 1.49
CA ASP A 93 -17.97 14.66 0.50
C ASP A 93 -17.96 14.02 -0.90
N GLU A 94 -19.16 13.71 -1.38
CA GLU A 94 -19.38 13.05 -2.67
C GLU A 94 -18.94 13.91 -3.87
N SER A 95 -18.62 15.19 -3.66
CA SER A 95 -18.11 16.06 -4.73
C SER A 95 -16.67 15.75 -5.13
N LYS A 96 -15.95 14.94 -4.34
CA LYS A 96 -14.51 14.69 -4.48
C LYS A 96 -14.15 13.47 -5.33
N TYR A 97 -15.13 12.67 -5.72
CA TYR A 97 -14.92 11.48 -6.52
C TYR A 97 -16.09 11.19 -7.46
N VAL A 98 -15.83 10.42 -8.51
CA VAL A 98 -16.83 9.89 -9.43
C VAL A 98 -16.76 8.37 -9.39
N ALA A 99 -17.79 7.73 -8.83
CA ALA A 99 -17.90 6.26 -8.85
C ALA A 99 -18.09 5.78 -10.30
N CYS A 100 -17.34 4.75 -10.67
CA CYS A 100 -17.31 4.18 -12.03
C CYS A 100 -17.05 2.68 -11.97
N PRO A 101 -17.95 1.90 -11.33
CA PRO A 101 -17.83 0.45 -11.33
C PRO A 101 -17.84 -0.08 -12.78
N PHE A 102 -17.09 -1.15 -13.02
CA PHE A 102 -17.01 -1.75 -14.35
C PHE A 102 -17.11 -3.27 -14.30
N LEU A 103 -17.61 -3.85 -15.39
CA LEU A 103 -17.75 -5.29 -15.55
C LEU A 103 -16.40 -5.91 -15.90
N VAL A 104 -16.16 -7.07 -15.31
CA VAL A 104 -15.01 -7.90 -15.59
C VAL A 104 -15.32 -8.76 -16.80
N SER A 105 -14.54 -8.62 -17.86
CA SER A 105 -14.61 -9.45 -19.06
C SER A 105 -13.43 -10.44 -19.11
N GLN A 106 -13.61 -11.53 -19.83
CA GLN A 106 -12.50 -12.44 -20.16
C GLN A 106 -11.52 -11.74 -21.11
N LEU A 107 -10.23 -11.79 -20.80
CA LEU A 107 -9.16 -11.18 -21.61
C LEU A 107 -8.24 -12.21 -22.29
N ASN A 108 -8.51 -13.50 -22.13
CA ASN A 108 -7.65 -14.62 -22.53
C ASN A 108 -6.25 -14.50 -21.91
N LEU A 109 -6.20 -14.30 -20.59
CA LEU A 109 -4.97 -14.09 -19.85
C LEU A 109 -4.18 -15.41 -19.69
N PRO A 110 -2.87 -15.43 -20.01
CA PRO A 110 -2.05 -16.62 -19.85
C PRO A 110 -1.51 -16.83 -18.42
N GLY A 111 -0.89 -17.99 -18.20
CA GLY A 111 -0.09 -18.25 -17.01
C GLY A 111 -0.95 -18.37 -15.75
N ILE A 112 -0.53 -17.74 -14.65
CA ILE A 112 -1.22 -17.92 -13.36
C ILE A 112 -2.65 -17.38 -13.34
N LEU A 113 -2.98 -16.48 -14.27
CA LEU A 113 -4.29 -15.83 -14.33
C LEU A 113 -5.28 -16.57 -15.23
N GLU A 114 -4.84 -17.58 -15.97
CA GLU A 114 -5.67 -18.32 -16.94
C GLU A 114 -6.90 -18.95 -16.28
N GLU A 115 -6.73 -19.63 -15.14
CA GLU A 115 -7.86 -20.25 -14.44
C GLU A 115 -8.88 -19.20 -13.95
N CYS A 116 -8.41 -18.08 -13.40
CA CYS A 116 -9.30 -16.99 -12.98
C CYS A 116 -10.07 -16.41 -14.17
N ASP A 117 -9.38 -16.15 -15.29
CA ASP A 117 -9.96 -15.58 -16.51
C ASP A 117 -11.04 -16.49 -17.12
N LEU A 118 -10.76 -17.80 -17.21
CA LEU A 118 -11.69 -18.79 -17.75
C LEU A 118 -12.98 -18.93 -16.92
N THR A 119 -12.91 -18.64 -15.61
CA THR A 119 -14.09 -18.69 -14.73
C THR A 119 -14.96 -17.43 -14.78
N GLU A 120 -14.51 -16.34 -15.40
CA GLU A 120 -15.32 -15.13 -15.49
C GLU A 120 -16.43 -15.26 -16.52
N ASP A 121 -17.65 -14.94 -16.11
CA ASP A 121 -18.87 -15.03 -16.92
C ASP A 121 -19.38 -13.66 -17.41
N GLY A 122 -18.64 -12.59 -17.15
CA GLY A 122 -19.01 -11.23 -17.51
C GLY A 122 -19.96 -10.53 -16.53
N THR A 123 -20.32 -11.16 -15.41
CA THR A 123 -21.29 -10.60 -14.46
C THR A 123 -20.66 -9.88 -13.27
N ARG A 124 -19.39 -10.19 -12.98
CA ARG A 124 -18.68 -9.62 -11.84
C ARG A 124 -18.35 -8.15 -12.06
N ILE A 125 -18.57 -7.34 -11.03
CA ILE A 125 -18.26 -5.91 -11.01
C ILE A 125 -17.04 -5.67 -10.13
N ILE A 126 -16.11 -4.84 -10.61
CA ILE A 126 -15.08 -4.22 -9.78
C ILE A 126 -15.53 -2.79 -9.49
N GLU A 127 -15.69 -2.47 -8.20
CA GLU A 127 -15.96 -1.10 -7.77
C GLU A 127 -14.71 -0.24 -8.02
N ALA A 128 -14.90 0.89 -8.68
CA ALA A 128 -13.82 1.82 -8.97
C ALA A 128 -14.30 3.26 -8.89
N GLN A 129 -13.35 4.19 -8.78
CA GLN A 129 -13.63 5.61 -8.71
C GLN A 129 -12.52 6.46 -9.33
N TRP A 130 -12.93 7.62 -9.81
CA TRP A 130 -12.04 8.69 -10.23
C TRP A 130 -11.96 9.78 -9.16
N ASN A 131 -10.75 10.11 -8.71
CA ASN A 131 -10.47 11.43 -8.13
C ASN A 131 -9.98 12.34 -9.25
N LEU A 132 -10.73 13.41 -9.49
CA LEU A 132 -10.38 14.40 -10.50
C LEU A 132 -9.55 15.52 -9.86
N PRO A 133 -8.53 16.04 -10.56
CA PRO A 133 -7.82 17.21 -10.10
C PRO A 133 -8.77 18.41 -10.05
N PRO A 134 -8.63 19.34 -9.09
CA PRO A 134 -9.42 20.56 -9.07
C PRO A 134 -9.20 21.37 -10.36
N PRO A 135 -10.22 22.06 -10.89
CA PRO A 135 -10.06 22.87 -12.10
C PRO A 135 -8.99 23.95 -11.86
N PRO A 136 -7.94 24.05 -12.71
CA PRO A 136 -6.85 24.97 -12.46
C PRO A 136 -7.27 26.42 -12.71
N ALA A 137 -6.73 27.33 -11.91
CA ALA A 137 -7.00 28.77 -12.02
C ALA A 137 -6.33 29.44 -13.26
N THR A 138 -5.27 28.85 -13.86
CA THR A 138 -4.39 29.59 -14.80
C THR A 138 -3.68 28.77 -15.91
N GLN A 139 -3.99 27.48 -16.15
CA GLN A 139 -3.29 26.70 -17.20
C GLN A 139 -3.95 26.80 -18.60
N SER A 140 -3.14 26.70 -19.66
CA SER A 140 -3.62 26.71 -21.04
C SER A 140 -4.44 25.45 -21.39
N GLN A 141 -5.50 25.59 -22.21
CA GLN A 141 -6.40 24.47 -22.59
C GLN A 141 -5.67 23.25 -23.21
N LYS A 142 -4.52 23.45 -23.85
CA LYS A 142 -3.72 22.36 -24.46
C LYS A 142 -2.95 21.54 -23.42
N GLN A 143 -2.39 22.19 -22.39
CA GLN A 143 -1.74 21.51 -21.27
C GLN A 143 -2.76 20.78 -20.40
N LEU A 144 -3.94 21.39 -20.21
CA LEU A 144 -5.09 20.79 -19.55
C LEU A 144 -5.55 19.48 -20.20
N LYS A 145 -5.71 19.47 -21.52
CA LYS A 145 -6.12 18.26 -22.25
C LYS A 145 -5.08 17.14 -22.16
N ALA A 146 -3.80 17.47 -22.25
CA ALA A 146 -2.71 16.50 -22.10
C ALA A 146 -2.56 15.96 -20.67
N ALA A 147 -2.81 16.79 -19.64
CA ALA A 147 -2.86 16.36 -18.24
C ALA A 147 -4.09 15.47 -17.95
N GLN A 148 -5.20 15.72 -18.64
CA GLN A 148 -6.41 14.88 -18.60
C GLN A 148 -6.25 13.54 -19.35
N GLU A 149 -5.22 13.39 -20.20
CA GLU A 149 -4.90 12.13 -20.89
C GLU A 149 -3.96 11.21 -20.08
N LYS A 150 -3.33 11.72 -19.00
CA LYS A 150 -2.44 10.95 -18.12
C LYS A 150 -3.14 10.63 -16.80
N VAL A 151 -3.11 9.35 -16.42
CA VAL A 151 -3.89 8.83 -15.30
C VAL A 151 -3.01 8.07 -14.34
N ILE A 152 -3.40 8.07 -13.08
CA ILE A 152 -2.79 7.24 -12.04
C ILE A 152 -3.71 6.06 -11.78
N LEU A 153 -3.27 4.83 -12.01
CA LEU A 153 -3.93 3.63 -11.48
C LEU A 153 -3.44 3.43 -10.05
N TYR A 154 -4.33 3.58 -9.07
CA TYR A 154 -4.00 3.44 -7.65
C TYR A 154 -4.46 2.09 -7.09
N LEU A 155 -3.52 1.33 -6.54
CA LEU A 155 -3.75 0.04 -5.89
C LEU A 155 -3.51 0.21 -4.39
N HIS A 156 -4.59 0.16 -3.62
CA HIS A 156 -4.53 0.48 -2.21
C HIS A 156 -3.83 -0.61 -1.37
N GLY A 157 -3.24 -0.23 -0.24
CA GLY A 157 -2.71 -1.14 0.76
C GLY A 157 -3.77 -1.78 1.67
N GLY A 158 -3.34 -2.27 2.83
CA GLY A 158 -4.21 -2.99 3.78
C GLY A 158 -4.09 -4.51 3.67
N GLY A 159 -2.87 -5.02 3.45
CA GLY A 159 -2.53 -6.44 3.62
C GLY A 159 -3.32 -7.40 2.72
N TYR A 160 -3.85 -6.94 1.58
CA TYR A 160 -4.81 -7.67 0.74
C TYR A 160 -6.15 -8.01 1.42
N CYS A 161 -6.40 -7.53 2.64
CA CYS A 161 -7.49 -8.01 3.49
C CYS A 161 -8.45 -6.90 3.96
N PHE A 162 -8.02 -5.65 4.10
CA PHE A 162 -8.70 -4.73 5.02
C PHE A 162 -9.45 -3.55 4.41
N LYS A 163 -8.87 -2.84 3.44
CA LYS A 163 -9.30 -1.49 3.07
C LYS A 163 -10.05 -1.49 1.74
N ASP A 164 -10.73 -0.38 1.46
CA ASP A 164 -11.29 -0.06 0.15
C ASP A 164 -10.66 1.26 -0.36
N TRP A 165 -11.00 1.67 -1.59
CA TRP A 165 -10.55 2.95 -2.15
C TRP A 165 -10.97 4.14 -1.29
N PHE A 166 -12.07 4.03 -0.54
CA PHE A 166 -12.60 5.12 0.27
C PHE A 166 -11.68 5.40 1.47
N CYS A 167 -11.10 4.36 2.07
CA CYS A 167 -10.06 4.52 3.09
C CYS A 167 -8.87 5.39 2.63
N TYR A 168 -8.62 5.45 1.32
CA TYR A 168 -7.53 6.22 0.72
C TYR A 168 -7.98 7.53 0.07
N LEU A 169 -9.27 7.87 0.12
CA LEU A 169 -9.83 9.03 -0.59
C LEU A 169 -9.10 10.34 -0.26
N SER A 170 -8.81 10.60 1.02
CA SER A 170 -8.06 11.79 1.43
C SER A 170 -6.64 11.82 0.85
N TYR A 171 -5.97 10.65 0.81
CA TYR A 171 -4.64 10.52 0.26
C TYR A 171 -4.65 10.68 -1.27
N THR A 172 -5.54 9.98 -1.98
CA THR A 172 -5.62 10.04 -3.44
C THR A 172 -6.08 11.41 -3.94
N GLU A 173 -6.90 12.13 -3.16
CA GLU A 173 -7.24 13.53 -3.42
C GLU A 173 -6.00 14.43 -3.30
N ARG A 174 -5.21 14.29 -2.22
CA ARG A 174 -3.94 15.01 -2.09
C ARG A 174 -2.99 14.67 -3.24
N LEU A 175 -2.80 13.39 -3.53
CA LEU A 175 -1.97 12.88 -4.62
C LEU A 175 -2.36 13.48 -5.98
N SER A 176 -3.67 13.47 -6.30
CA SER A 176 -4.22 14.06 -7.52
C SER A 176 -3.92 15.56 -7.60
N ARG A 177 -4.06 16.29 -6.48
CA ARG A 177 -3.75 17.72 -6.38
C ARG A 177 -2.26 18.02 -6.57
N TYR A 178 -1.38 17.24 -5.97
CA TYR A 178 0.08 17.40 -6.11
C TYR A 178 0.52 17.12 -7.55
N ILE A 179 0.09 16.00 -8.14
CA ILE A 179 0.60 15.57 -9.45
C ILE A 179 -0.17 16.22 -10.61
N ASN A 180 -1.34 16.81 -10.33
CA ASN A 180 -2.27 17.35 -11.32
C ASN A 180 -2.68 16.29 -12.37
N ARG A 181 -3.01 15.09 -11.89
CA ARG A 181 -3.49 13.95 -12.69
C ARG A 181 -4.72 13.32 -12.05
N SER A 182 -5.60 12.74 -12.87
CA SER A 182 -6.73 11.96 -12.37
C SER A 182 -6.24 10.64 -11.76
N VAL A 183 -6.80 10.26 -10.62
CA VAL A 183 -6.49 8.99 -9.94
C VAL A 183 -7.67 8.04 -10.10
N PHE A 184 -7.44 6.91 -10.74
CA PHE A 184 -8.37 5.80 -10.86
C PHE A 184 -8.03 4.76 -9.78
N SER A 185 -8.89 4.61 -8.79
CA SER A 185 -8.70 3.66 -7.67
C SER A 185 -9.72 2.54 -7.79
N ILE A 186 -9.30 1.31 -7.53
CA ILE A 186 -10.16 0.13 -7.58
C ILE A 186 -10.28 -0.54 -6.21
N ASN A 187 -11.41 -1.22 -5.97
CA ASN A 187 -11.54 -2.22 -4.91
C ASN A 187 -11.27 -3.59 -5.53
N TYR A 188 -10.00 -3.98 -5.56
CA TYR A 188 -9.65 -5.35 -5.92
C TYR A 188 -10.18 -6.32 -4.86
N ARG A 189 -10.48 -7.57 -5.25
CA ARG A 189 -10.98 -8.59 -4.33
C ARG A 189 -10.01 -8.82 -3.18
N LEU A 190 -10.56 -8.92 -1.98
CA LEU A 190 -9.80 -9.08 -0.74
C LEU A 190 -9.81 -10.52 -0.27
N ALA A 191 -8.75 -10.89 0.44
CA ALA A 191 -8.65 -12.12 1.18
C ALA A 191 -9.34 -12.00 2.55
N PRO A 192 -9.83 -13.11 3.13
CA PRO A 192 -9.72 -14.50 2.65
C PRO A 192 -10.79 -14.92 1.63
N GLU A 193 -11.76 -14.04 1.32
CA GLU A 193 -12.86 -14.36 0.38
C GLU A 193 -12.34 -14.70 -1.02
N THR A 194 -11.28 -14.02 -1.44
CA THR A 194 -10.54 -14.34 -2.65
C THR A 194 -9.04 -14.40 -2.33
N LYS A 195 -8.45 -15.55 -2.62
CA LYS A 195 -7.02 -15.80 -2.43
C LYS A 195 -6.23 -15.33 -3.66
N PHE A 196 -4.91 -15.27 -3.53
CA PHE A 196 -3.99 -15.14 -4.65
C PHE A 196 -4.30 -16.22 -5.72
N PRO A 197 -4.36 -15.86 -7.02
CA PRO A 197 -3.96 -14.58 -7.62
C PRO A 197 -5.11 -13.58 -7.87
N GLY A 198 -6.26 -13.68 -7.20
CA GLY A 198 -7.46 -12.90 -7.55
C GLY A 198 -7.32 -11.37 -7.48
N ALA A 199 -6.52 -10.84 -6.53
CA ALA A 199 -6.22 -9.40 -6.49
C ALA A 199 -5.36 -8.95 -7.69
N LEU A 200 -4.41 -9.79 -8.14
CA LEU A 200 -3.58 -9.52 -9.32
C LEU A 200 -4.42 -9.55 -10.59
N TYR A 201 -5.34 -10.52 -10.68
CA TYR A 201 -6.32 -10.57 -11.75
C TYR A 201 -7.09 -9.24 -11.85
N ASP A 202 -7.62 -8.74 -10.74
CA ASP A 202 -8.38 -7.49 -10.73
C ASP A 202 -7.54 -6.25 -11.08
N ALA A 203 -6.26 -6.23 -10.68
CA ALA A 203 -5.33 -5.18 -11.09
C ALA A 203 -5.06 -5.20 -12.61
N VAL A 204 -4.93 -6.39 -13.21
CA VAL A 204 -4.79 -6.55 -14.67
C VAL A 204 -6.06 -6.12 -15.39
N GLN A 205 -7.24 -6.50 -14.89
CA GLN A 205 -8.53 -6.05 -15.43
C GLN A 205 -8.65 -4.53 -15.41
N ALA A 206 -8.29 -3.89 -14.30
CA ALA A 206 -8.34 -2.43 -14.18
C ALA A 206 -7.38 -1.73 -15.14
N TYR A 207 -6.17 -2.26 -15.30
CA TYR A 207 -5.18 -1.73 -16.24
C TYR A 207 -5.70 -1.80 -17.69
N PHE A 208 -6.24 -2.94 -18.11
CA PHE A 208 -6.80 -3.09 -19.45
C PHE A 208 -8.11 -2.33 -19.64
N HIS A 209 -8.92 -2.16 -18.59
CA HIS A 209 -10.11 -1.32 -18.64
C HIS A 209 -9.76 0.13 -18.96
N LEU A 210 -8.71 0.69 -18.35
CA LEU A 210 -8.20 2.02 -18.70
C LEU A 210 -7.77 2.11 -20.18
N ILE A 211 -7.17 1.05 -20.72
CA ILE A 211 -6.67 1.04 -22.10
C ILE A 211 -7.82 0.90 -23.11
N TYR A 212 -8.68 -0.10 -22.93
CA TYR A 212 -9.66 -0.49 -23.94
C TYR A 212 -10.95 0.33 -23.85
N GLU A 213 -11.46 0.60 -22.64
CA GLU A 213 -12.73 1.31 -22.47
C GLU A 213 -12.54 2.83 -22.40
N TYR A 214 -11.50 3.30 -21.71
CA TYR A 214 -11.19 4.73 -21.63
C TYR A 214 -10.23 5.23 -22.72
N GLY A 215 -9.66 4.33 -23.53
CA GLY A 215 -8.74 4.71 -24.61
C GLY A 215 -7.41 5.31 -24.13
N ILE A 216 -7.04 5.09 -22.87
CA ILE A 216 -5.80 5.63 -22.30
C ILE A 216 -4.61 4.83 -22.83
N LYS A 217 -3.64 5.51 -23.43
CA LYS A 217 -2.43 4.85 -23.91
C LYS A 217 -1.66 4.26 -22.73
N PRO A 218 -1.07 3.05 -22.85
CA PRO A 218 -0.23 2.46 -21.80
C PRO A 218 0.82 3.44 -21.24
N HIS A 219 1.54 4.16 -22.11
CA HIS A 219 2.55 5.16 -21.73
C HIS A 219 1.99 6.40 -21.00
N ASN A 220 0.67 6.52 -20.82
CA ASN A 220 0.01 7.60 -20.09
C ASN A 220 -0.50 7.14 -18.72
N ILE A 221 -0.31 5.87 -18.38
CA ILE A 221 -0.72 5.30 -17.09
C ILE A 221 0.49 5.30 -16.16
N THR A 222 0.33 5.82 -14.96
CA THR A 222 1.27 5.63 -13.85
C THR A 222 0.63 4.67 -12.85
N VAL A 223 1.30 3.59 -12.47
CA VAL A 223 0.79 2.66 -11.46
C VAL A 223 1.37 3.03 -10.10
N ILE A 224 0.52 3.36 -9.13
CA ILE A 224 0.95 3.68 -7.77
C ILE A 224 0.27 2.71 -6.80
N GLY A 225 1.02 2.20 -5.84
CA GLY A 225 0.41 1.42 -4.76
C GLY A 225 1.21 1.50 -3.46
N ASP A 226 0.50 1.34 -2.36
CA ASP A 226 1.08 1.38 -1.00
C ASP A 226 1.00 0.01 -0.31
N SER A 227 1.99 -0.35 0.50
CA SER A 227 1.99 -1.61 1.26
C SER A 227 1.72 -2.84 0.36
N ALA A 228 0.71 -3.64 0.67
CA ALA A 228 0.20 -4.72 -0.18
C ALA A 228 -0.17 -4.26 -1.60
N GLY A 229 -0.68 -3.04 -1.77
CA GLY A 229 -0.94 -2.44 -3.06
C GLY A 229 0.33 -2.08 -3.82
N GLY A 230 1.42 -1.76 -3.12
CA GLY A 230 2.76 -1.59 -3.70
C GLY A 230 3.33 -2.93 -4.18
N GLY A 231 3.17 -3.99 -3.38
CA GLY A 231 3.45 -5.36 -3.82
C GLY A 231 2.62 -5.75 -5.05
N LEU A 232 1.32 -5.45 -5.04
CA LEU A 232 0.40 -5.71 -6.15
C LEU A 232 0.77 -4.95 -7.42
N ALA A 233 1.15 -3.68 -7.28
CA ALA A 233 1.63 -2.85 -8.38
C ALA A 233 2.85 -3.50 -9.02
N MET A 234 3.81 -3.95 -8.21
CA MET A 234 4.99 -4.65 -8.73
C MET A 234 4.61 -5.98 -9.41
N SER A 235 3.73 -6.79 -8.81
CA SER A 235 3.24 -8.02 -9.42
C SER A 235 2.56 -7.78 -10.77
N LEU A 236 1.77 -6.69 -10.89
CA LEU A 236 1.17 -6.27 -12.15
C LEU A 236 2.24 -5.97 -13.20
N LEU A 237 3.29 -5.21 -12.87
CA LEU A 237 4.36 -4.89 -13.83
C LEU A 237 5.10 -6.14 -14.30
N ILE A 238 5.46 -7.03 -13.38
CA ILE A 238 6.15 -8.29 -13.70
C ILE A 238 5.25 -9.14 -14.60
N TYR A 239 3.97 -9.29 -14.27
CA TYR A 239 3.02 -10.04 -15.08
C TYR A 239 2.88 -9.46 -16.51
N LEU A 240 2.72 -8.13 -16.62
CA LEU A 240 2.64 -7.46 -17.92
C LEU A 240 3.90 -7.68 -18.75
N ARG A 241 5.08 -7.58 -18.14
CA ARG A 241 6.37 -7.81 -18.81
C ARG A 241 6.51 -9.27 -19.27
N ASP A 242 6.29 -10.22 -18.37
CA ASP A 242 6.52 -11.65 -18.63
C ASP A 242 5.61 -12.17 -19.74
N HIS A 243 4.43 -11.57 -19.90
CA HIS A 243 3.47 -11.87 -20.95
C HIS A 243 3.47 -10.87 -22.12
N GLN A 244 4.50 -10.01 -22.21
CA GLN A 244 4.74 -9.08 -23.32
C GLN A 244 3.58 -8.11 -23.60
N TYR A 245 2.82 -7.76 -22.58
CA TYR A 245 1.79 -6.73 -22.66
C TYR A 245 2.42 -5.32 -22.60
N PRO A 246 1.73 -4.30 -23.15
CA PRO A 246 2.20 -2.92 -23.06
C PRO A 246 2.35 -2.47 -21.60
N LEU A 247 3.52 -1.93 -21.26
CA LEU A 247 3.84 -1.45 -19.92
C LEU A 247 3.38 0.00 -19.68
N PRO A 248 3.09 0.38 -18.42
CA PRO A 248 2.77 1.76 -18.07
C PRO A 248 3.96 2.72 -18.25
N GLU A 249 3.74 4.02 -18.12
CA GLU A 249 4.79 5.06 -18.15
C GLU A 249 5.86 4.82 -17.09
N THR A 250 5.42 4.49 -15.88
CA THR A 250 6.23 4.40 -14.66
C THR A 250 5.41 3.79 -13.53
N SER A 251 6.07 3.38 -12.45
CA SER A 251 5.41 3.01 -11.21
C SER A 251 6.04 3.65 -9.99
N VAL A 252 5.21 3.90 -8.97
CA VAL A 252 5.62 4.40 -7.67
C VAL A 252 5.14 3.43 -6.60
N LEU A 253 6.08 2.88 -5.84
CA LEU A 253 5.86 1.89 -4.80
C LEU A 253 6.08 2.55 -3.45
N LEU A 254 5.04 2.65 -2.65
CA LEU A 254 5.06 3.30 -1.33
C LEU A 254 5.08 2.21 -0.26
N SER A 255 6.14 2.12 0.52
CA SER A 255 6.33 1.12 1.58
C SER A 255 5.92 -0.29 1.12
N PRO A 256 6.40 -0.79 -0.04
CA PRO A 256 5.77 -1.93 -0.69
C PRO A 256 6.02 -3.23 0.09
N TRP A 257 4.95 -4.02 0.29
CA TRP A 257 5.07 -5.36 0.88
C TRP A 257 5.46 -6.35 -0.21
N VAL A 258 6.72 -6.78 -0.21
CA VAL A 258 7.35 -7.52 -1.32
C VAL A 258 7.80 -8.93 -0.93
N ASP A 259 7.80 -9.24 0.37
CA ASP A 259 8.13 -10.54 0.94
C ASP A 259 7.06 -11.04 1.93
N LEU A 260 6.23 -11.99 1.49
CA LEU A 260 5.21 -12.62 2.31
C LEU A 260 5.74 -13.74 3.23
N THR A 261 7.05 -13.99 3.27
CA THR A 261 7.67 -15.01 4.13
C THR A 261 7.87 -14.55 5.59
N TYR A 262 7.81 -13.24 5.83
CA TYR A 262 8.24 -12.61 7.10
C TYR A 262 9.69 -12.98 7.48
N GLY A 263 10.58 -13.04 6.48
CA GLY A 263 11.94 -13.53 6.63
C GLY A 263 12.91 -12.56 7.31
N HIS A 264 12.67 -11.24 7.20
CA HIS A 264 13.62 -10.22 7.66
C HIS A 264 13.51 -9.89 9.16
N PRO A 265 14.64 -9.60 9.83
CA PRO A 265 14.66 -9.24 11.26
C PRO A 265 13.88 -7.96 11.61
N SER A 266 13.75 -7.01 10.68
CA SER A 266 12.99 -5.77 10.88
C SER A 266 11.55 -5.98 11.35
N TRP A 267 10.93 -7.10 10.98
CA TRP A 267 9.59 -7.48 11.44
C TRP A 267 9.48 -7.61 12.98
N VAL A 268 10.60 -7.78 13.66
CA VAL A 268 10.68 -7.83 15.13
C VAL A 268 11.36 -6.58 15.69
N GLU A 269 12.49 -6.18 15.10
CA GLU A 269 13.33 -5.11 15.65
C GLU A 269 12.68 -3.71 15.53
N ALA A 270 11.93 -3.45 14.47
CA ALA A 270 11.32 -2.15 14.23
C ALA A 270 9.92 -1.99 14.85
N GLU A 271 9.34 -3.04 15.44
CA GLU A 271 8.00 -3.02 16.06
C GLU A 271 7.84 -1.90 17.11
N ILE A 272 8.92 -1.51 17.78
CA ILE A 272 8.88 -0.47 18.81
C ILE A 272 8.69 0.95 18.23
N PHE A 273 8.97 1.12 16.94
CA PHE A 273 8.88 2.38 16.21
C PHE A 273 7.68 2.43 15.27
N ASP A 274 7.25 1.28 14.76
CA ASP A 274 6.18 1.19 13.76
C ASP A 274 4.83 0.75 14.35
N TYR A 275 3.75 1.19 13.70
CA TYR A 275 2.39 0.82 14.08
C TYR A 275 1.93 -0.49 13.45
N LEU A 276 2.69 -1.09 12.54
CA LEU A 276 2.41 -2.44 12.10
C LEU A 276 2.66 -3.44 13.23
N PRO A 277 1.87 -4.53 13.29
CA PRO A 277 2.17 -5.60 14.24
C PRO A 277 3.54 -6.22 13.94
N CYS A 278 4.15 -6.76 15.00
CA CYS A 278 5.28 -7.66 14.89
C CYS A 278 4.98 -8.79 13.90
N ARG A 279 6.03 -9.50 13.47
CA ARG A 279 5.89 -10.78 12.76
C ARG A 279 4.75 -11.61 13.34
N PRO A 280 3.69 -11.91 12.56
CA PRO A 280 2.62 -12.74 13.07
C PRO A 280 3.16 -14.16 13.30
N ASP A 281 2.74 -14.78 14.41
CA ASP A 281 2.89 -16.23 14.54
C ASP A 281 2.15 -16.88 13.37
N MET A 282 2.71 -17.96 12.83
CA MET A 282 2.03 -18.77 11.83
C MET A 282 0.70 -19.29 12.37
N SER A 283 0.58 -19.54 13.67
CA SER A 283 -0.68 -19.92 14.31
C SER A 283 -1.64 -18.76 14.61
N ALA A 284 -1.24 -17.51 14.35
CA ALA A 284 -2.03 -16.34 14.69
C ALA A 284 -3.37 -16.33 13.94
N ILE A 285 -4.44 -15.97 14.67
CA ILE A 285 -5.79 -15.76 14.14
C ILE A 285 -5.80 -14.69 13.03
N MET A 286 -4.89 -13.71 13.12
CA MET A 286 -4.74 -12.62 12.15
C MET A 286 -3.38 -12.73 11.44
N ASN A 287 -3.36 -13.34 10.26
CA ASN A 287 -2.17 -13.40 9.41
C ASN A 287 -2.55 -13.08 7.95
N PRO A 288 -2.40 -11.82 7.51
CA PRO A 288 -2.83 -11.39 6.18
C PRO A 288 -2.17 -12.19 5.04
N ALA A 289 -0.90 -12.58 5.18
CA ALA A 289 -0.24 -13.41 4.17
C ALA A 289 -0.86 -14.81 4.06
N ARG A 290 -1.29 -15.43 5.18
CA ARG A 290 -2.00 -16.72 5.15
C ARG A 290 -3.42 -16.59 4.61
N PHE A 291 -4.11 -15.49 4.90
CA PHE A 291 -5.40 -15.20 4.28
C PHE A 291 -5.26 -15.06 2.77
N TYR A 292 -4.28 -14.27 2.34
CA TYR A 292 -4.03 -13.99 0.93
C TYR A 292 -3.59 -15.22 0.16
N LEU A 293 -2.61 -15.97 0.67
CA LEU A 293 -2.06 -17.13 -0.03
C LEU A 293 -2.81 -18.42 0.22
N GLY A 294 -3.72 -18.45 1.20
CA GLY A 294 -4.36 -19.65 1.71
C GLY A 294 -3.49 -20.39 2.73
N THR A 295 -4.11 -20.85 3.82
CA THR A 295 -3.45 -21.59 4.91
C THR A 295 -2.62 -22.78 4.43
N ASP A 296 -3.16 -23.61 3.54
CA ASP A 296 -2.52 -24.85 3.08
C ASP A 296 -1.48 -24.60 1.97
N THR A 297 -1.71 -23.56 1.17
CA THR A 297 -0.91 -23.20 0.00
C THR A 297 0.17 -22.16 0.32
N TYR A 298 0.16 -21.57 1.52
CA TYR A 298 1.09 -20.52 1.95
C TYR A 298 2.57 -20.89 1.69
N HIS A 299 3.02 -22.06 2.14
CA HIS A 299 4.43 -22.43 2.01
C HIS A 299 4.86 -22.68 0.55
N GLY A 300 3.92 -23.03 -0.33
CA GLY A 300 4.20 -23.18 -1.77
C GLY A 300 4.18 -21.86 -2.53
N LEU A 301 3.44 -20.85 -2.03
CA LEU A 301 3.18 -19.60 -2.75
C LEU A 301 3.85 -18.37 -2.15
N ASN A 302 4.35 -18.42 -0.91
CA ASN A 302 4.95 -17.26 -0.23
C ASN A 302 6.25 -16.75 -0.86
N ARG A 303 6.83 -17.52 -1.78
CA ARG A 303 7.97 -17.11 -2.62
C ARG A 303 7.63 -17.05 -4.11
N HIS A 304 6.35 -17.22 -4.47
CA HIS A 304 5.93 -17.10 -5.85
C HIS A 304 6.18 -15.65 -6.32
N PRO A 305 6.80 -15.41 -7.48
CA PRO A 305 7.24 -14.06 -7.89
C PRO A 305 6.10 -13.05 -8.06
N TYR A 306 4.89 -13.51 -8.41
CA TYR A 306 3.69 -12.66 -8.45
C TYR A 306 3.00 -12.44 -7.08
N ALA A 307 3.39 -13.16 -6.04
CA ALA A 307 2.87 -12.99 -4.68
C ALA A 307 3.85 -12.22 -3.78
N SER A 308 5.14 -12.55 -3.91
CA SER A 308 6.26 -11.90 -3.24
C SER A 308 7.27 -11.44 -4.30
N PRO A 309 7.07 -10.24 -4.89
CA PRO A 309 7.92 -9.69 -5.95
C PRO A 309 9.42 -9.68 -5.64
N LEU A 310 9.81 -9.69 -4.36
CA LEU A 310 11.22 -9.85 -3.96
C LEU A 310 11.88 -11.11 -4.56
N PHE A 311 11.12 -12.14 -4.93
CA PHE A 311 11.63 -13.39 -5.50
C PHE A 311 11.46 -13.52 -7.01
N ALA A 312 11.12 -12.45 -7.74
CA ALA A 312 11.15 -12.44 -9.21
C ALA A 312 12.52 -12.88 -9.75
N GLU A 313 12.59 -13.50 -10.93
CA GLU A 313 13.89 -13.94 -11.48
C GLU A 313 14.81 -12.76 -11.77
N HIS A 314 14.29 -11.73 -12.45
CA HIS A 314 14.99 -10.49 -12.77
C HIS A 314 14.02 -9.29 -12.76
N PHE A 315 14.57 -8.08 -12.76
CA PHE A 315 13.80 -6.83 -12.88
C PHE A 315 14.09 -6.06 -14.16
N ASP A 316 14.71 -6.70 -15.15
CA ASP A 316 14.92 -6.10 -16.45
C ASP A 316 13.62 -5.79 -17.20
N HIS A 317 13.71 -4.81 -18.10
CA HIS A 317 12.67 -4.38 -19.04
C HIS A 317 11.34 -3.97 -18.37
N LEU A 318 11.41 -3.47 -17.15
CA LEU A 318 10.29 -2.85 -16.46
C LEU A 318 10.29 -1.34 -16.73
N PRO A 319 9.14 -0.65 -16.57
CA PRO A 319 9.12 0.80 -16.65
C PRO A 319 9.94 1.41 -15.50
N PRO A 320 10.29 2.71 -15.53
CA PRO A 320 10.96 3.36 -14.42
C PRO A 320 10.17 3.20 -13.10
N ILE A 321 10.85 2.86 -12.01
CA ILE A 321 10.25 2.62 -10.69
C ILE A 321 10.83 3.56 -9.62
N LEU A 322 9.96 4.29 -8.94
CA LEU A 322 10.30 4.97 -7.68
C LEU A 322 9.84 4.11 -6.50
N ILE A 323 10.73 3.86 -5.55
CA ILE A 323 10.45 3.15 -4.30
C ILE A 323 10.63 4.15 -3.17
N GLN A 324 9.61 4.36 -2.34
CA GLN A 324 9.71 5.16 -1.12
C GLN A 324 9.42 4.28 0.08
N SER A 325 10.20 4.40 1.14
CA SER A 325 9.96 3.70 2.42
C SER A 325 10.44 4.52 3.60
N GLY A 326 9.95 4.22 4.78
CA GLY A 326 10.42 4.73 6.05
C GLY A 326 11.53 3.86 6.66
N GLY A 327 12.49 4.48 7.34
CA GLY A 327 13.56 3.77 8.06
C GLY A 327 13.10 3.20 9.41
N CYS A 328 11.88 3.52 9.85
CA CYS A 328 11.28 3.00 11.08
C CYS A 328 10.22 1.93 10.83
N GLU A 329 10.02 1.47 9.59
CA GLU A 329 9.01 0.45 9.25
C GLU A 329 9.44 -0.97 9.62
N THR A 330 8.49 -1.84 9.96
CA THR A 330 8.72 -3.29 10.10
C THR A 330 9.17 -3.93 8.78
N MET A 331 8.79 -3.36 7.64
CA MET A 331 9.15 -3.85 6.29
C MET A 331 10.43 -3.22 5.72
N LYS A 332 11.15 -2.37 6.47
CA LYS A 332 12.31 -1.65 5.91
C LYS A 332 13.38 -2.56 5.28
N ASP A 333 13.70 -3.70 5.90
CA ASP A 333 14.81 -4.53 5.44
C ASP A 333 14.44 -5.34 4.19
N GLU A 334 13.17 -5.72 4.03
CA GLU A 334 12.70 -6.35 2.78
C GLU A 334 12.65 -5.33 1.64
N VAL A 335 12.24 -4.07 1.90
CA VAL A 335 12.27 -3.01 0.90
C VAL A 335 13.70 -2.69 0.47
N ARG A 336 14.65 -2.59 1.41
CA ARG A 336 16.08 -2.44 1.11
C ARG A 336 16.62 -3.60 0.29
N SER A 337 16.30 -4.83 0.69
CA SER A 337 16.71 -6.03 -0.05
C SER A 337 16.15 -6.03 -1.46
N PHE A 338 14.90 -5.60 -1.63
CA PHE A 338 14.24 -5.46 -2.92
C PHE A 338 14.89 -4.39 -3.78
N ALA A 339 15.14 -3.20 -3.23
CA ALA A 339 15.83 -2.11 -3.93
C ALA A 339 17.23 -2.52 -4.40
N ALA A 340 18.00 -3.23 -3.56
CA ALA A 340 19.33 -3.73 -3.91
C ALA A 340 19.31 -4.65 -5.14
N ARG A 341 18.21 -5.40 -5.38
CA ARG A 341 18.09 -6.26 -6.57
C ARG A 341 18.01 -5.49 -7.89
N PHE A 342 17.69 -4.19 -7.86
CA PHE A 342 17.71 -3.35 -9.05
C PHE A 342 19.10 -2.79 -9.35
N GLU A 343 20.06 -2.85 -8.43
CA GLU A 343 21.44 -2.36 -8.66
C GLU A 343 22.15 -3.14 -9.77
N ASP A 344 21.82 -4.43 -9.89
CA ASP A 344 22.32 -5.31 -10.95
C ASP A 344 21.52 -5.20 -12.27
N CYS A 345 20.46 -4.38 -12.31
CA CYS A 345 19.62 -4.20 -13.50
C CYS A 345 20.11 -3.04 -14.36
N HIS A 346 20.34 -3.30 -15.65
CA HIS A 346 20.80 -2.26 -16.58
C HIS A 346 19.69 -1.66 -17.44
N SER A 347 18.56 -2.36 -17.55
CA SER A 347 17.47 -1.99 -18.47
C SER A 347 16.30 -1.25 -17.80
N THR A 348 16.19 -1.35 -16.47
CA THR A 348 15.13 -0.70 -15.68
C THR A 348 15.74 0.44 -14.87
N ILE A 349 15.18 1.64 -15.02
CA ILE A 349 15.55 2.79 -14.21
C ILE A 349 14.85 2.65 -12.85
N PHE A 350 15.59 2.74 -11.75
CA PHE A 350 14.98 2.77 -10.42
C PHE A 350 15.57 3.88 -9.55
N LYS A 351 14.81 4.27 -8.52
CA LYS A 351 15.25 5.14 -7.44
C LYS A 351 14.63 4.66 -6.14
N HIS A 352 15.44 4.44 -5.11
CA HIS A 352 14.96 4.15 -3.75
C HIS A 352 15.20 5.37 -2.86
N GLU A 353 14.15 5.85 -2.22
CA GLU A 353 14.17 6.92 -1.23
C GLU A 353 13.74 6.39 0.13
N GLU A 354 14.69 6.29 1.05
CA GLU A 354 14.39 5.95 2.43
C GLU A 354 14.29 7.22 3.29
N TYR A 355 13.17 7.36 3.99
CA TYR A 355 12.89 8.45 4.92
C TYR A 355 13.18 7.94 6.34
N GLU A 356 14.40 8.20 6.83
CA GLU A 356 15.03 7.59 8.02
C GLU A 356 14.10 7.42 9.23
N ASP A 357 13.38 8.47 9.60
CA ASP A 357 12.54 8.49 10.80
C ASP A 357 11.08 8.10 10.56
N MET A 358 10.69 7.76 9.33
CA MET A 358 9.28 7.53 8.98
C MET A 358 8.81 6.10 9.22
N VAL A 359 7.54 5.98 9.61
CA VAL A 359 6.79 4.72 9.85
C VAL A 359 6.10 4.23 8.58
N HIS A 360 5.41 3.08 8.68
CA HIS A 360 4.80 2.42 7.53
C HIS A 360 3.74 3.30 6.85
N ASP A 361 3.68 3.29 5.52
CA ASP A 361 2.77 4.13 4.71
C ASP A 361 2.73 5.61 5.14
N PHE A 362 3.86 6.19 5.59
CA PHE A 362 3.88 7.55 6.14
C PHE A 362 3.28 8.60 5.19
N GLN A 363 3.34 8.38 3.88
CA GLN A 363 2.78 9.24 2.83
C GLN A 363 1.26 9.43 2.98
N ALA A 364 0.55 8.45 3.55
CA ALA A 364 -0.89 8.51 3.78
C ALA A 364 -1.28 9.46 4.93
N PHE A 365 -0.33 9.84 5.79
CA PHE A 365 -0.57 10.75 6.92
C PHE A 365 -0.26 12.21 6.55
N ASP A 366 -0.39 13.11 7.52
CA ASP A 366 -0.15 14.54 7.37
C ASP A 366 1.13 14.95 8.11
N PHE A 367 2.24 14.25 7.84
CA PHE A 367 3.56 14.58 8.37
C PHE A 367 4.33 15.47 7.39
N ASP A 368 5.32 16.22 7.88
CA ASP A 368 6.15 17.09 7.03
C ASP A 368 6.91 16.28 5.96
N GLN A 369 7.40 15.10 6.32
CA GLN A 369 8.07 14.18 5.41
C GLN A 369 7.09 13.60 4.38
N SER A 370 5.81 13.42 4.71
CA SER A 370 4.79 12.98 3.75
C SER A 370 4.63 13.98 2.61
N HIS A 371 4.68 15.28 2.91
CA HIS A 371 4.65 16.35 1.90
C HIS A 371 5.89 16.32 1.01
N SER A 372 7.07 16.15 1.62
CA SER A 372 8.34 16.03 0.89
C SER A 372 8.34 14.80 -0.04
N ALA A 373 7.80 13.67 0.44
CA ALA A 373 7.65 12.45 -0.34
C ALA A 373 6.72 12.64 -1.54
N LEU A 374 5.56 13.28 -1.36
CA LEU A 374 4.63 13.60 -2.44
C LEU A 374 5.23 14.56 -3.49
N LEU A 375 6.03 15.53 -3.07
CA LEU A 375 6.78 16.39 -3.99
C LEU A 375 7.83 15.60 -4.79
N SER A 376 8.50 14.64 -4.17
CA SER A 376 9.43 13.76 -4.89
C SER A 376 8.70 12.87 -5.90
N VAL A 377 7.52 12.33 -5.55
CA VAL A 377 6.66 11.59 -6.48
C VAL A 377 6.26 12.47 -7.67
N GLN A 378 5.85 13.71 -7.43
CA GLN A 378 5.54 14.68 -8.48
C GLN A 378 6.76 14.90 -9.39
N LYS A 379 7.93 15.18 -8.81
CA LYS A 379 9.18 15.40 -9.55
C LYS A 379 9.55 14.18 -10.40
N TRP A 380 9.43 12.99 -9.85
CA TRP A 380 9.68 11.73 -10.55
C TRP A 380 8.80 11.60 -11.80
N ILE A 381 7.49 11.76 -11.62
CA ILE A 381 6.47 11.59 -12.66
C ILE A 381 6.56 12.66 -13.75
N LEU A 382 6.96 13.90 -13.39
CA LEU A 382 6.98 15.03 -14.33
C LEU A 382 8.34 15.27 -14.99
N HIS A 383 9.45 14.94 -14.33
CA HIS A 383 10.78 15.35 -14.75
C HIS A 383 11.77 14.20 -14.83
N ASP A 384 11.96 13.43 -13.76
CA ASP A 384 13.10 12.50 -13.66
C ASP A 384 13.02 11.34 -14.66
N ILE A 385 11.82 10.98 -15.12
CA ILE A 385 11.62 9.98 -16.18
C ILE A 385 12.07 10.51 -17.56
N GLN A 386 12.00 11.83 -17.79
CA GLN A 386 12.27 12.44 -19.08
C GLN A 386 13.74 12.87 -19.28
N ASP A 387 14.47 13.15 -18.20
CA ASP A 387 15.89 13.56 -18.25
C ASP A 387 16.77 12.76 -17.27
N PRO A 388 17.28 11.58 -17.70
CA PRO A 388 18.15 10.74 -16.89
C PRO A 388 19.51 11.35 -16.52
N HIS A 389 19.89 12.53 -17.04
CA HIS A 389 21.22 13.13 -16.84
C HIS A 389 21.29 14.16 -15.68
N GLN A 390 20.17 14.57 -15.08
CA GLN A 390 20.14 15.44 -13.89
C GLN A 390 20.35 14.71 -12.54
N ARG A 391 20.76 13.43 -12.58
CA ARG A 391 20.89 12.55 -11.40
C ARG A 391 22.01 12.89 -10.40
N LEU A 392 22.78 13.95 -10.65
CA LEU A 392 23.87 14.38 -9.79
C LEU A 392 23.53 15.74 -9.17
N GLU A 393 22.74 15.76 -8.10
CA GLU A 393 22.78 16.79 -7.03
C GLU A 393 21.58 16.60 -6.09
N ILE A 394 21.81 15.89 -4.99
CA ILE A 394 21.10 16.14 -3.73
C ILE A 394 22.17 16.67 -2.77
N PRO A 395 21.98 17.82 -2.11
CA PRO A 395 22.97 18.33 -1.17
C PRO A 395 22.99 17.40 0.04
N SER A 396 24.10 16.68 0.23
CA SER A 396 24.39 16.04 1.50
C SER A 396 24.49 17.13 2.57
N SER A 397 23.67 17.04 3.62
CA SER A 397 23.83 17.83 4.85
C SER A 397 25.11 17.37 5.57
N SER A 398 26.26 17.86 5.13
CA SER A 398 27.54 17.65 5.80
C SER A 398 27.60 18.50 7.09
N SER A 399 27.42 17.82 8.21
CA SER A 399 28.21 17.97 9.45
C SER A 399 29.00 19.27 9.64
N SER A 400 28.45 20.21 10.41
CA SER A 400 29.25 21.26 11.06
C SER A 400 29.95 20.70 12.30
N THR A 401 31.11 20.08 12.09
CA THR A 401 32.15 20.04 13.11
C THR A 401 33.10 21.20 12.86
N SER A 402 33.09 22.19 13.76
CA SER A 402 34.24 23.09 13.90
C SER A 402 34.49 23.33 15.37
N SER A 403 35.48 22.59 15.87
CA SER A 403 36.26 22.93 17.04
C SER A 403 37.26 24.02 16.67
N SER A 404 37.22 25.13 17.41
CA SER A 404 38.38 25.97 17.73
C SER A 404 38.10 26.67 19.04
#